data_AF-A0A379U6Q1-F1
#
_entry.id   AF-A0A379U6Q1-F1
#
_cell.length_a   1.000
_cell.length_b   1.000
_cell.length_c   1.000
_cell.angle_alpha   90.00
_cell.angle_beta   90.00
_cell.angle_gamma   90.00
#
_symmetry.space_group_name_H-M   'P 1'
#
loop_
_entity.id
_entity.type
_entity.pdbx_description
1 polymer ?
#
loop_
_entity_poly.entity_id
_entity_poly.type
_entity_poly.pdbx_seq_one_letter_code
_entity_poly.pdbx_strand_id
1 'polypeptide(L)'
;MEGHQGDEYDEALSTLAELEDIGWKVRLCLMDTQRALNFLVRKARLPGGQLEQAREILRDIESLLPHNESLFQKVNFLMQAAMGFINIEQNRIIKIFSVVSVVFLPPTLVASSYGMNFEFMPELKWSFGYPGAIIFMILAGLAPYLYFKRKNWL
;
A
#
# COMPACT_ATOMS: atom_id res chain seq x y z
N MET A 1 5.77 -9.19 19.78
CA MET A 1 4.91 -9.99 18.88
C MET A 1 4.69 -9.28 17.54
N GLU A 2 4.72 -7.94 17.48
CA GLU A 2 4.60 -7.18 16.21
C GLU A 2 5.82 -7.29 15.27
N GLY A 3 7.04 -7.48 15.79
CA GLY A 3 8.26 -7.62 14.97
C GLY A 3 8.28 -8.86 14.07
N HIS A 4 7.82 -10.01 14.57
CA HIS A 4 7.75 -11.24 13.77
C HIS A 4 6.75 -11.14 12.62
N GLN A 5 5.67 -10.37 12.80
CA GLN A 5 4.62 -10.24 11.80
C GLN A 5 5.04 -9.29 10.67
N GLY A 6 5.82 -8.24 10.99
CA GLY A 6 6.42 -7.36 9.98
C GLY A 6 7.42 -8.09 9.08
N ASP A 7 8.30 -8.89 9.68
CA ASP A 7 9.27 -9.70 8.94
C ASP A 7 8.58 -10.73 8.01
N GLU A 8 7.47 -11.33 8.47
CA GLU A 8 6.68 -12.27 7.67
C GLU A 8 6.00 -11.60 6.46
N TYR A 9 5.56 -10.34 6.59
CA TYR A 9 5.00 -9.58 5.46
C TYR A 9 6.07 -9.18 4.44
N ASP A 10 7.24 -8.74 4.90
CA ASP A 10 8.35 -8.41 4.00
C ASP A 10 8.86 -9.65 3.26
N GLU A 11 8.90 -10.82 3.91
CA GLU A 11 9.22 -12.10 3.29
C GLU A 11 8.15 -12.54 2.27
N ALA A 12 6.86 -12.32 2.56
CA ALA A 12 5.79 -12.61 1.61
C ALA A 12 5.84 -11.69 0.38
N LEU A 13 6.16 -10.39 0.56
CA LEU A 13 6.31 -9.43 -0.53
C LEU A 13 7.54 -9.73 -1.39
N SER A 14 8.67 -10.09 -0.79
CA SER A 14 9.87 -10.48 -1.53
C SER A 14 9.61 -11.74 -2.35
N THR A 15 8.91 -12.72 -1.78
CA THR A 15 8.50 -13.94 -2.49
C THR A 15 7.57 -13.62 -3.67
N LEU A 16 6.61 -12.70 -3.50
CA LEU A 16 5.74 -12.26 -4.61
C LEU A 16 6.52 -11.58 -5.73
N ALA A 17 7.50 -10.74 -5.40
CA ALA A 17 8.36 -10.07 -6.37
C ALA A 17 9.22 -11.10 -7.14
N GLU A 18 9.80 -12.08 -6.44
CA GLU A 18 10.54 -13.17 -7.08
C GLU A 18 9.66 -14.00 -8.02
N LEU A 19 8.43 -14.31 -7.63
CA LEU A 19 7.46 -15.02 -8.46
C LEU A 19 7.09 -14.22 -9.72
N GLU A 20 6.94 -12.90 -9.61
CA GLU A 20 6.70 -12.03 -10.74
C GLU A 20 7.86 -12.07 -11.74
N ASP A 21 9.09 -11.94 -11.26
CA ASP A 21 10.31 -11.98 -12.06
C ASP A 21 10.51 -13.33 -12.76
N ILE A 22 10.24 -14.42 -12.05
CA ILE A 22 10.28 -15.78 -12.63
C ILE A 22 9.21 -15.91 -13.71
N GLY A 23 7.98 -15.43 -13.46
CA GLY A 23 6.89 -15.44 -14.43
C GLY A 23 7.23 -14.68 -15.72
N TRP A 24 7.86 -13.51 -15.59
CA TRP A 24 8.39 -12.74 -16.73
C TRP A 24 9.44 -13.51 -17.53
N LYS A 25 10.41 -14.13 -16.86
CA LYS A 25 11.47 -14.92 -17.52
C LYS A 25 10.89 -16.13 -18.27
N VAL A 26 9.93 -16.83 -17.66
CA VAL A 26 9.23 -17.96 -18.29
C VAL A 26 8.48 -17.49 -19.54
N ARG A 27 7.77 -16.36 -19.45
CA ARG A 27 7.06 -15.76 -20.59
C ARG A 27 8.01 -15.43 -21.73
N LEU A 28 9.12 -14.76 -21.42
CA LEU A 28 10.13 -14.38 -22.40
C LEU A 28 10.67 -15.61 -23.14
N CYS A 29 11.05 -16.64 -22.39
CA CYS A 29 11.57 -17.88 -22.95
C CYS A 29 10.55 -18.60 -23.84
N LEU A 30 9.28 -18.67 -23.42
CA LEU A 30 8.18 -19.23 -24.22
C LEU A 30 7.96 -18.44 -25.52
N MET A 31 7.98 -17.12 -25.47
CA MET A 31 7.82 -16.28 -26.65
C MET A 31 9.01 -16.44 -27.62
N ASP A 32 10.23 -16.53 -27.12
CA ASP A 32 11.42 -16.72 -27.96
C ASP A 32 11.46 -18.12 -28.58
N THR A 33 11.08 -19.17 -27.85
CA THR A 33 10.90 -20.51 -28.42
C THR A 33 9.78 -20.53 -29.45
N GLN A 34 8.63 -19.90 -29.19
CA GLN A 34 7.53 -19.80 -30.16
C GLN A 34 7.99 -19.12 -31.46
N ARG A 35 8.78 -18.04 -31.37
CA ARG A 35 9.35 -17.33 -32.53
C ARG A 35 10.34 -18.20 -33.30
N ALA A 36 11.25 -18.87 -32.60
CA ALA A 36 12.24 -19.75 -33.20
C ALA A 36 11.57 -20.95 -33.91
N LEU A 37 10.55 -21.56 -33.28
CA LEU A 37 9.79 -22.65 -33.87
C LEU A 37 8.98 -22.18 -35.08
N ASN A 38 8.32 -21.03 -35.00
CA ASN A 38 7.61 -20.44 -36.14
C ASN A 38 8.56 -20.17 -37.32
N PHE A 39 9.78 -19.69 -37.05
CA PHE A 39 10.81 -19.50 -38.06
C PHE A 39 11.21 -20.85 -38.70
N LEU A 40 11.44 -21.88 -37.91
CA LEU A 40 11.75 -23.23 -38.38
C LEU A 40 10.62 -23.80 -39.26
N VAL A 41 9.37 -23.75 -38.80
CA VAL A 41 8.20 -24.26 -39.53
C VAL A 41 8.00 -23.52 -40.86
N ARG A 42 8.29 -22.21 -40.92
CA ARG A 42 8.08 -21.40 -42.12
C ARG A 42 9.25 -21.41 -43.12
N LYS A 43 10.50 -21.43 -42.65
CA LYS A 43 11.69 -21.28 -43.52
C LYS A 43 12.53 -22.54 -43.66
N ALA A 44 12.51 -23.47 -42.71
CA ALA A 44 13.33 -24.67 -42.81
C ALA A 44 12.62 -25.74 -43.66
N ARG A 45 13.35 -26.34 -44.60
CA ARG A 45 12.85 -27.44 -45.44
C ARG A 45 12.96 -28.74 -44.65
N LEU A 46 12.08 -28.90 -43.66
CA LEU A 46 12.08 -30.03 -42.73
C LEU A 46 11.38 -31.27 -43.37
N PRO A 47 11.82 -32.49 -43.02
CA PRO A 47 11.11 -33.73 -43.35
C PRO A 47 9.69 -33.72 -42.76
N GLY A 48 8.72 -34.38 -43.42
CA GLY A 48 7.30 -34.36 -43.04
C GLY A 48 7.02 -34.66 -41.57
N GLY A 49 7.66 -35.69 -41.00
CA GLY A 49 7.48 -36.05 -39.58
C GLY A 49 8.03 -35.00 -38.60
N GLN A 50 9.11 -34.30 -38.94
CA GLN A 50 9.66 -33.22 -38.10
C GLN A 50 8.81 -31.95 -38.17
N LEU A 51 8.17 -31.67 -39.31
CA LEU A 51 7.22 -30.56 -39.45
C LEU A 51 5.98 -30.76 -38.59
N GLU A 52 5.48 -31.99 -38.52
CA GLU A 52 4.30 -32.33 -37.72
C GLU A 52 4.60 -32.21 -36.22
N GLN A 53 5.74 -32.74 -35.79
CA GLN A 53 6.21 -32.63 -34.40
C GLN A 53 6.46 -31.17 -33.99
N ALA A 54 7.04 -30.34 -34.88
CA ALA A 54 7.20 -28.91 -34.62
C ALA A 54 5.85 -28.19 -34.49
N ARG A 55 4.83 -28.56 -35.28
CA ARG A 55 3.49 -27.96 -35.16
C ARG A 55 2.78 -28.35 -33.86
N GLU A 56 2.96 -29.59 -33.37
CA GLU A 56 2.46 -30.01 -32.05
C GLU A 56 3.07 -29.17 -30.94
N ILE A 57 4.42 -29.06 -30.90
CA ILE A 57 5.12 -28.25 -29.90
C ILE A 57 4.65 -26.79 -29.94
N LEU A 58 4.40 -26.25 -31.14
CA LEU A 58 3.90 -24.88 -31.30
C LEU A 58 2.50 -24.72 -30.69
N ARG A 59 1.59 -25.68 -30.89
CA ARG A 59 0.27 -25.71 -30.27
C ARG A 59 0.35 -25.79 -28.75
N ASP A 60 1.26 -26.61 -28.23
CA ASP A 60 1.46 -26.75 -26.79
C ASP A 60 1.96 -25.43 -26.19
N ILE A 61 2.95 -24.79 -26.81
CA ILE A 61 3.44 -23.46 -26.39
C ILE A 61 2.32 -22.42 -26.45
N GLU A 62 1.51 -22.41 -27.51
CA GLU A 62 0.35 -21.52 -27.65
C GLU A 62 -0.70 -21.74 -26.55
N SER A 63 -0.85 -22.96 -26.05
CA SER A 63 -1.73 -23.27 -24.92
C SER A 63 -1.15 -22.85 -23.56
N LEU A 64 0.18 -22.88 -23.40
CA LEU A 64 0.87 -22.51 -22.16
C LEU A 64 0.97 -20.99 -21.96
N LEU A 65 1.06 -20.21 -23.04
CA LEU A 65 1.11 -18.74 -22.98
C LEU A 65 -0.07 -18.10 -22.23
N PRO A 66 -1.36 -18.41 -22.53
CA PRO A 66 -2.48 -17.85 -21.80
C PRO A 66 -2.55 -18.34 -20.35
N HIS A 67 -2.07 -19.56 -20.06
CA HIS A 67 -1.97 -20.05 -18.69
C HIS A 67 -0.95 -19.24 -17.88
N ASN A 68 0.23 -18.99 -18.46
CA ASN A 68 1.26 -18.17 -17.84
C ASN A 68 0.80 -16.71 -17.64
N GLU A 69 0.08 -16.14 -18.62
CA GLU A 69 -0.54 -14.82 -18.47
C GLU A 69 -1.54 -14.80 -17.30
N SER A 70 -2.39 -15.83 -17.16
CA SER A 70 -3.32 -15.91 -16.03
C SER A 70 -2.61 -15.98 -14.67
N LEU A 71 -1.52 -16.74 -14.56
CA LEU A 71 -0.71 -16.78 -13.34
C LEU A 71 -0.07 -15.42 -13.03
N PHE A 72 0.48 -14.77 -14.06
CA PHE A 72 1.10 -13.46 -13.93
C PHE A 72 0.09 -12.40 -13.45
N GLN A 73 -1.13 -12.41 -13.99
CA GLN A 73 -2.21 -11.52 -13.54
C GLN A 73 -2.59 -11.77 -12.07
N LYS A 74 -2.59 -13.02 -11.60
CA LYS A 74 -2.86 -13.35 -10.20
C LYS A 74 -1.76 -12.83 -9.27
N VAL A 75 -0.48 -13.00 -9.63
CA VAL A 75 0.66 -12.47 -8.85
C VAL A 75 0.55 -10.94 -8.75
N ASN A 76 0.29 -10.26 -9.86
CA ASN A 76 0.09 -8.81 -9.89
C ASN A 76 -1.09 -8.36 -9.03
N PHE A 77 -2.21 -9.08 -9.10
CA PHE A 77 -3.38 -8.79 -8.26
C PHE A 77 -3.05 -8.93 -6.76
N LEU A 78 -2.33 -9.98 -6.37
CA LEU A 78 -1.90 -10.18 -4.98
C LEU A 78 -0.94 -9.09 -4.51
N MET A 79 0.04 -8.70 -5.35
CA MET A 79 0.96 -7.60 -5.07
C MET A 79 0.21 -6.28 -4.86
N GLN A 80 -0.72 -5.95 -5.77
CA GLN A 80 -1.55 -4.74 -5.65
C GLN A 80 -2.46 -4.77 -4.42
N ALA A 81 -3.06 -5.92 -4.11
CA ALA A 81 -3.87 -6.09 -2.91
C ALA A 81 -3.04 -5.91 -1.64
N ALA A 82 -1.85 -6.50 -1.56
CA ALA A 82 -0.93 -6.35 -0.45
C ALA A 82 -0.52 -4.88 -0.24
N MET A 83 -0.11 -4.19 -1.31
CA MET A 83 0.17 -2.75 -1.25
C MET A 83 -1.05 -1.93 -0.81
N GLY A 84 -2.25 -2.31 -1.26
CA GLY A 84 -3.50 -1.69 -0.84
C GLY A 84 -3.75 -1.85 0.67
N PHE A 85 -3.56 -3.05 1.22
CA PHE A 85 -3.68 -3.29 2.65
C PHE A 85 -2.65 -2.50 3.47
N ILE A 86 -1.40 -2.46 3.01
CA ILE A 86 -0.34 -1.65 3.65
C ILE A 86 -0.72 -0.18 3.68
N ASN A 87 -1.23 0.36 2.56
CA ASN A 87 -1.66 1.74 2.48
C ASN A 87 -2.84 2.03 3.43
N ILE A 88 -3.80 1.11 3.55
CA ILE A 88 -4.93 1.23 4.48
C ILE A 88 -4.43 1.28 5.93
N GLU A 89 -3.52 0.39 6.32
CA GLU A 89 -2.99 0.37 7.68
C GLU A 89 -2.13 1.61 7.97
N GLN A 90 -1.29 2.04 7.04
CA GLN A 90 -0.55 3.31 7.14
C GLN A 90 -1.49 4.50 7.31
N ASN A 91 -2.56 4.59 6.50
CA ASN A 91 -3.56 5.65 6.63
C ASN A 91 -4.29 5.60 7.96
N ARG A 92 -4.57 4.40 8.50
CA ARG A 92 -5.14 4.24 9.83
C ARG A 92 -4.22 4.78 10.91
N ILE A 93 -2.93 4.42 10.87
CA ILE A 93 -1.91 4.90 11.79
C ILE A 93 -1.82 6.44 11.72
N ILE A 94 -1.68 7.02 10.52
CA ILE A 94 -1.63 8.48 10.32
C ILE A 94 -2.90 9.14 10.86
N LYS A 95 -4.08 8.57 10.62
CA LYS A 95 -5.34 9.10 11.14
C LYS A 95 -5.32 9.16 12.68
N ILE A 96 -4.84 8.12 13.35
CA ILE A 96 -4.73 8.08 14.81
C ILE A 96 -3.77 9.18 15.32
N PHE A 97 -2.57 9.29 14.75
CA PHE A 97 -1.61 10.34 15.13
C PHE A 97 -2.14 11.76 14.87
N SER A 98 -2.88 11.95 13.79
CA SER A 98 -3.55 13.22 13.50
C SER A 98 -4.60 13.55 14.55
N VAL A 99 -5.43 12.59 14.95
CA VAL A 99 -6.45 12.78 16.00
C VAL A 99 -5.78 13.18 17.31
N VAL A 100 -4.76 12.44 17.72
CA VAL A 100 -3.97 12.72 18.94
C VAL A 100 -3.38 14.14 18.88
N SER A 101 -2.73 14.50 17.77
CA SER A 101 -2.16 15.83 17.57
C SER A 101 -3.23 16.93 17.69
N VAL A 102 -4.38 16.79 17.03
CA VAL A 102 -5.45 17.80 17.09
C VAL A 102 -6.01 17.96 18.50
N VAL A 103 -6.05 16.89 19.30
CA VAL A 103 -6.49 16.96 20.72
C VAL A 103 -5.46 17.67 21.60
N PHE A 104 -4.16 17.47 21.37
CA PHE A 104 -3.10 18.03 22.23
C PHE A 104 -2.56 19.40 21.79
N LEU A 105 -2.66 19.76 20.50
CA LEU A 105 -2.14 21.03 19.97
C LEU A 105 -2.78 22.26 20.63
N PRO A 106 -4.13 22.37 20.77
CA PRO A 106 -4.73 23.55 21.40
C PRO A 106 -4.34 23.74 22.87
N PRO A 107 -4.39 22.70 23.74
CA PRO A 107 -3.88 22.83 25.11
C PRO A 107 -2.40 23.21 25.17
N THR A 108 -1.57 22.64 24.28
CA THR A 108 -0.13 22.95 24.22
C THR A 108 0.12 24.41 23.82
N LEU A 109 -0.63 24.93 22.85
CA LEU A 109 -0.54 26.34 22.44
C LEU A 109 -0.95 27.30 23.56
N VAL A 110 -2.05 26.99 24.27
CA VAL A 110 -2.49 27.81 25.39
C VAL A 110 -1.49 27.73 26.55
N ALA A 111 -1.02 26.53 26.91
CA ALA A 111 0.01 26.37 27.93
C ALA A 111 1.32 27.11 27.58
N SER A 112 1.73 27.07 26.30
CA SER A 112 2.88 27.82 25.81
C SER A 112 2.66 29.32 25.90
N SER A 113 1.49 29.83 25.53
CA SER A 113 1.15 31.26 25.58
C SER A 113 1.18 31.80 27.03
N TYR A 114 0.55 31.07 27.95
CA TYR A 114 0.54 31.42 29.39
C TYR A 114 1.89 31.19 30.08
N GLY A 115 2.79 30.39 29.50
CA GLY A 115 4.17 30.22 29.96
C GLY A 115 5.13 31.34 29.53
N MET A 116 4.71 32.22 28.62
CA MET A 116 5.52 33.38 28.21
C MET A 116 5.40 34.50 29.26
N ASN A 117 6.52 34.99 29.81
CA ASN A 117 6.57 36.10 30.77
C ASN A 117 6.27 37.47 30.10
N PHE A 118 5.03 37.70 29.65
CA PHE A 118 4.62 39.03 29.18
C PHE A 118 4.20 39.91 30.37
N GLU A 119 4.88 41.06 30.51
CA GLU A 119 4.64 42.08 31.56
C GLU A 119 3.27 42.78 31.44
N PHE A 120 2.62 42.68 30.26
CA PHE A 120 1.29 43.23 29.98
C PHE A 120 0.37 42.13 29.41
N MET A 121 -0.19 41.28 30.29
CA MET A 121 -1.28 40.37 29.93
C MET A 121 -2.63 40.95 30.39
N PRO A 122 -3.40 41.63 29.52
CA PRO A 122 -4.71 42.18 29.88
C PRO A 122 -5.74 41.10 30.26
N GLU A 123 -5.56 39.86 29.79
CA GLU A 123 -6.40 38.71 30.14
C GLU A 123 -6.27 38.27 31.61
N LEU A 124 -5.13 38.55 32.26
CA LEU A 124 -4.87 38.19 33.66
C LEU A 124 -5.60 39.10 34.66
N LYS A 125 -5.97 40.32 34.24
CA LYS A 125 -6.79 41.25 35.04
C LYS A 125 -8.27 40.86 35.07
N TRP A 126 -8.69 39.92 34.22
CA TRP A 126 -10.06 39.45 34.15
C TRP A 126 -10.20 38.17 34.99
N SER A 127 -11.03 38.20 36.04
CA SER A 127 -11.26 37.04 36.93
C SER A 127 -11.71 35.76 36.19
N PHE A 128 -12.25 35.89 34.98
CA PHE A 128 -12.69 34.78 34.15
C PHE A 128 -11.71 34.36 33.03
N GLY A 129 -10.58 35.03 32.84
CA GLY A 129 -9.62 34.71 31.78
C GLY A 129 -9.01 33.31 31.94
N TYR A 130 -8.53 32.99 33.15
CA TYR A 130 -7.94 31.68 33.47
C TYR A 130 -8.96 30.52 33.42
N PRO A 131 -10.16 30.63 34.04
CA PRO A 131 -11.23 29.63 33.85
C PRO A 131 -11.68 29.47 32.39
N GLY A 132 -11.77 30.58 31.64
CA GLY A 132 -12.16 30.58 30.23
C GLY A 132 -11.15 29.87 29.33
N ALA A 133 -9.85 30.07 29.56
CA ALA A 133 -8.78 29.37 28.87
C ALA A 133 -8.84 27.85 29.12
N ILE A 134 -9.10 27.42 30.35
CA ILE A 134 -9.27 26.00 30.70
C ILE A 134 -10.51 25.41 30.00
N ILE A 135 -11.64 26.12 30.02
CA ILE A 135 -12.86 25.70 29.31
C ILE A 135 -12.60 25.57 27.80
N PHE A 136 -11.83 26.50 27.21
CA PHE A 136 -11.45 26.45 25.80
C PHE A 136 -10.55 25.26 25.48
N MET A 137 -9.57 24.94 26.33
CA MET A 137 -8.74 23.73 26.17
C MET A 137 -9.59 22.45 26.23
N ILE A 138 -10.52 22.36 27.18
CA ILE A 138 -11.42 21.21 27.33
C ILE A 138 -12.34 21.09 26.10
N LEU A 139 -12.94 22.21 25.65
CA LEU A 139 -13.78 22.24 24.45
C LEU A 139 -12.99 21.87 23.19
N ALA A 140 -11.76 22.35 23.06
CA ALA A 140 -10.91 22.04 21.91
C ALA A 140 -10.44 20.58 21.90
N GLY A 141 -10.29 19.93 23.06
CA GLY A 141 -10.04 18.49 23.16
C GLY A 141 -11.30 17.64 22.90
N LEU A 142 -12.48 18.10 23.32
CA LEU A 142 -13.76 17.42 23.07
C LEU A 142 -14.32 17.62 21.65
N ALA A 143 -13.97 18.72 20.98
CA ALA A 143 -14.48 19.04 19.65
C ALA A 143 -14.11 17.97 18.60
N PRO A 144 -12.86 17.46 18.53
CA PRO A 144 -12.50 16.33 17.68
C PRO A 144 -13.29 15.09 18.06
N TYR A 145 -13.41 14.75 19.34
CA TYR A 145 -14.16 13.57 19.80
C TYR A 145 -15.63 13.59 19.34
N LEU A 146 -16.31 14.73 19.51
CA LEU A 146 -17.69 14.93 19.07
C LEU A 146 -17.81 14.94 17.54
N TYR A 147 -16.85 15.53 16.83
CA TYR A 147 -16.81 15.53 15.37
C TYR A 147 -16.61 14.13 14.79
N PHE A 148 -15.66 13.36 15.34
CA PHE A 148 -15.38 11.97 14.95
C PHE A 148 -16.58 11.06 15.23
N LYS A 149 -17.25 11.22 16.39
CA LYS A 149 -18.48 10.48 16.74
C LYS A 149 -19.63 10.78 15.78
N ARG A 150 -19.79 12.04 15.35
CA ARG A 150 -20.87 12.43 14.43
C ARG A 150 -20.66 11.95 13.00
N LYS A 151 -19.40 11.69 12.61
CA LYS A 151 -19.03 11.34 11.23
C LYS A 151 -18.85 9.82 10.99
N ASN A 152 -19.10 8.96 11.99
CA ASN A 152 -18.92 7.50 11.92
C ASN A 152 -17.56 7.11 11.29
N TRP A 153 -16.51 7.85 11.63
CA TRP A 153 -15.17 7.64 11.06
C TRP A 153 -14.26 6.73 11.91
N LEU A 154 -14.85 6.14 12.95
CA LEU A 154 -14.31 5.12 13.84
C LEU A 154 -15.13 3.84 13.66
#